data_AF-A0A7V9PAL8-F1
#
_entry.id   AF-A0A7V9PAL8-F1
#
_cell.length_a   1.000
_cell.length_b   1.000
_cell.length_c   1.000
_cell.angle_alpha   90.00
_cell.angle_beta   90.00
_cell.angle_gamma   90.00
#
_symmetry.space_group_name_H-M   'P 1'
#
loop_
_entity.id
_entity.type
_entity.pdbx_description
1 polymer ?
#
loop_
_entity_poly.entity_id
_entity_poly.type
_entity_poly.pdbx_seq_one_letter_code
_entity_poly.pdbx_strand_id
1 'polypeptide(L)'
;MSEQIQIQNLEAKEAEDLPVIDGELLEETRDKDVDGEIENQKTEVESQKSKIEIAGKKQSSNDIKGNQKSFVQYIFLPAIFLFVALLGGLRVAAETNDFLFLKPALVCLIFAAVSLVLFFRARLINLGGWFSERSSPLKNAANGAVMLALFFASVQIFNSLLPERGLPFWTIGFCFFWTLWNNLFGEFDARRLIKSLGAMFALAFLVKYLILANLAAPPSESLWQRVTENPTREAFTWLLDLPRFAPATGYLQFFALVFYLLGLFLIEPQRETKNE
;
A
#
# COMPACT_ATOMS: atom_id res chain seq x y z
N MET A 1 -11.82 2.17 59.05
CA MET A 1 -10.38 1.86 59.17
C MET A 1 -9.71 2.59 58.02
N SER A 2 -8.96 3.65 58.36
CA SER A 2 -8.05 4.41 57.47
C SER A 2 -8.70 5.27 56.37
N GLU A 3 -8.30 6.50 56.06
CA GLU A 3 -7.44 7.52 56.68
C GLU A 3 -7.59 8.79 55.81
N GLN A 4 -7.72 9.94 56.47
CA GLN A 4 -7.21 11.27 56.09
C GLN A 4 -7.30 11.76 54.63
N ILE A 5 -8.13 12.79 54.39
CA ILE A 5 -7.68 14.06 53.78
C ILE A 5 -8.48 15.22 54.43
N GLN A 6 -7.87 15.86 55.42
CA GLN A 6 -8.12 17.24 55.83
C GLN A 6 -6.73 17.88 55.86
N ILE A 7 -6.49 18.99 55.16
CA ILE A 7 -5.82 20.20 55.69
C ILE A 7 -6.26 21.40 54.84
N GLN A 8 -6.88 22.36 55.53
CA GLN A 8 -7.19 23.74 55.16
C GLN A 8 -5.99 24.64 55.51
N ASN A 9 -5.83 25.74 54.76
CA ASN A 9 -5.34 27.06 55.17
C ASN A 9 -4.07 27.19 56.04
N LEU A 10 -3.07 27.92 55.53
CA LEU A 10 -2.28 28.82 56.36
C LEU A 10 -1.87 30.07 55.59
N GLU A 11 -2.27 31.20 56.16
CA GLU A 11 -2.07 32.57 55.72
C GLU A 11 -0.66 33.11 56.03
N ALA A 12 -0.43 34.30 55.45
CA ALA A 12 0.73 35.16 55.54
C ALA A 12 1.13 35.67 56.94
N LYS A 13 2.44 35.91 57.10
CA LYS A 13 3.20 36.85 57.99
C LYS A 13 4.63 36.29 58.08
N GLU A 14 5.77 36.98 58.20
CA GLU A 14 6.28 38.30 58.61
C GLU A 14 7.74 38.30 58.03
N ALA A 15 8.29 39.31 57.37
CA ALA A 15 8.81 40.60 57.86
C ALA A 15 9.76 40.50 59.09
N GLU A 16 11.07 40.40 58.84
CA GLU A 16 12.27 40.75 59.64
C GLU A 16 13.48 40.23 58.80
N ASP A 17 14.64 40.87 58.56
CA ASP A 17 15.46 41.82 59.31
C ASP A 17 16.43 42.58 58.35
N LEU A 18 16.76 43.82 58.70
CA LEU A 18 17.83 44.66 58.12
C LEU A 18 19.21 44.26 58.70
N PRO A 19 20.33 44.73 58.11
CA PRO A 19 21.01 45.83 58.80
C PRO A 19 21.57 46.95 57.91
N VAL A 20 21.61 48.10 58.57
CA VAL A 20 22.10 49.44 58.20
C VAL A 20 23.63 49.53 58.35
N ILE A 21 24.28 50.51 57.68
CA ILE A 21 25.47 51.34 58.03
C ILE A 21 26.11 51.81 56.69
N ASP A 22 26.51 53.05 56.42
CA ASP A 22 26.32 54.39 56.99
C ASP A 22 26.70 55.42 55.90
N GLY A 23 25.99 56.56 55.88
CA GLY A 23 26.46 57.90 55.56
C GLY A 23 27.22 58.21 54.26
N GLU A 24 26.54 58.84 53.29
CA GLU A 24 26.91 60.19 52.81
C GLU A 24 25.75 60.80 52.00
N LEU A 25 25.60 62.11 52.11
CA LEU A 25 24.52 62.93 51.57
C LEU A 25 25.12 63.87 50.51
N LEU A 26 24.31 64.22 49.50
CA LEU A 26 24.55 65.15 48.38
C LEU A 26 25.18 64.45 47.15
N GLU A 27 24.72 64.62 45.91
CA GLU A 27 24.10 65.80 45.31
C GLU A 27 23.29 65.39 44.05
N GLU A 28 22.14 66.05 43.88
CA GLU A 28 21.23 65.93 42.75
C GLU A 28 21.87 66.49 41.48
N THR A 29 22.11 65.65 40.46
CA THR A 29 22.33 66.11 39.09
C THR A 29 21.44 65.37 38.11
N ARG A 30 20.84 66.21 37.26
CA ARG A 30 19.73 65.96 36.34
C ARG A 30 20.03 64.93 35.25
N ASP A 31 18.98 64.16 34.97
CA ASP A 31 18.59 63.57 33.69
C ASP A 31 19.37 64.04 32.45
N LYS A 32 19.94 63.08 31.72
CA LYS A 32 19.57 62.76 30.34
C LYS A 32 20.26 61.49 29.83
N ASP A 33 19.48 60.73 29.05
CA ASP A 33 19.89 59.74 28.04
C ASP A 33 20.18 58.29 28.53
N VAL A 34 19.12 57.54 28.86
CA VAL A 34 19.12 56.06 28.84
C VAL A 34 17.83 55.54 28.20
N ASP A 35 17.60 55.88 26.93
CA ASP A 35 16.52 55.31 26.09
C ASP A 35 17.06 54.23 25.13
N GLY A 36 17.92 53.33 25.64
CA GLY A 36 18.61 52.32 24.80
C GLY A 36 18.33 50.85 25.11
N GLU A 37 17.84 50.50 26.31
CA GLU A 37 17.85 49.10 26.77
C GLU A 37 16.47 48.41 26.83
N ILE A 38 15.37 49.14 26.67
CA ILE A 38 14.02 48.54 26.76
C ILE A 38 13.54 47.94 25.42
N GLU A 39 14.12 48.36 24.29
CA GLU A 39 13.70 47.89 22.95
C GLU A 39 14.31 46.54 22.54
N ASN A 40 15.42 46.13 23.17
CA ASN A 40 16.08 44.85 22.87
C ASN A 40 15.39 43.64 23.52
N GLN A 41 14.78 43.80 24.69
CA GLN A 41 14.08 42.69 25.36
C GLN A 41 12.71 42.38 24.71
N LYS A 42 12.04 43.36 24.11
CA LYS A 42 10.74 43.14 23.46
C LYS A 42 10.87 42.37 22.14
N THR A 43 11.95 42.63 21.40
CA THR A 43 12.25 41.97 20.11
C THR A 43 12.65 40.50 20.28
N GLU A 44 13.30 40.15 21.40
CA GLU A 44 13.73 38.78 21.69
C GLU A 44 12.57 37.88 22.14
N VAL A 45 11.60 38.43 22.88
CA VAL A 45 10.39 37.71 23.32
C VAL A 45 9.43 37.44 22.16
N GLU A 46 9.30 38.35 21.19
CA GLU A 46 8.45 38.14 19.99
C GLU A 46 9.07 37.11 19.02
N SER A 47 10.39 37.10 18.88
CA SER A 47 11.14 36.11 18.11
C SER A 47 11.01 34.70 18.69
N GLN A 48 11.09 34.54 20.02
CA GLN A 48 10.90 33.25 20.69
C GLN A 48 9.45 32.76 20.62
N LYS A 49 8.45 33.65 20.72
CA LYS A 49 7.03 33.29 20.61
C LYS A 49 6.69 32.79 19.20
N SER A 50 7.23 33.41 18.15
CA SER A 50 7.06 32.92 16.78
C SER A 50 7.74 31.55 16.57
N LYS A 51 8.91 31.31 17.19
CA LYS A 51 9.66 30.05 17.06
C LYS A 51 8.96 28.89 17.78
N ILE A 52 8.32 29.15 18.92
CA ILE A 52 7.50 28.18 19.66
C ILE A 52 6.20 27.86 18.90
N GLU A 53 5.56 28.86 18.28
CA GLU A 53 4.35 28.67 17.49
C GLU A 53 4.62 27.90 16.18
N ILE A 54 5.76 28.16 15.52
CA ILE A 54 6.23 27.41 14.34
C ILE A 54 6.62 25.96 14.71
N ALA A 55 7.22 25.73 15.90
CA ALA A 55 7.54 24.39 16.39
C ALA A 55 6.28 23.57 16.74
N GLY A 56 5.30 24.17 17.43
CA GLY A 56 4.02 23.52 17.74
C GLY A 56 3.20 23.17 16.49
N LYS A 57 3.22 24.04 15.47
CA LYS A 57 2.53 23.80 14.20
C LYS A 57 3.21 22.72 13.34
N LYS A 58 4.55 22.60 13.40
CA LYS A 58 5.30 21.52 12.75
C LYS A 58 5.04 20.15 13.38
N GLN A 59 4.88 20.10 14.70
CA GLN A 59 4.67 18.85 15.45
C GLN A 59 3.26 18.28 15.18
N SER A 60 2.23 19.13 15.17
CA SER A 60 0.85 18.73 14.82
C SER A 60 0.72 18.21 13.37
N SER A 61 1.44 18.82 12.40
CA SER A 61 1.47 18.34 11.01
C SER A 61 2.10 16.95 10.86
N ASN A 62 3.15 16.64 11.65
CA ASN A 62 3.86 15.37 11.54
C ASN A 62 3.08 14.20 12.16
N ASP A 63 2.36 14.41 13.26
CA ASP A 63 1.50 13.38 13.85
C ASP A 63 0.32 13.01 12.94
N ILE A 64 -0.29 14.00 12.27
CA ILE A 64 -1.37 13.77 11.30
C ILE A 64 -0.85 12.96 10.09
N LYS A 65 0.36 13.28 9.57
CA LYS A 65 0.99 12.53 8.47
C LYS A 65 1.37 11.10 8.86
N GLY A 66 1.88 10.89 10.07
CA GLY A 66 2.23 9.56 10.58
C GLY A 66 1.02 8.65 10.75
N ASN A 67 -0.10 9.20 11.23
CA ASN A 67 -1.33 8.46 11.42
C ASN A 67 -2.00 8.09 10.08
N GLN A 68 -1.97 9.01 9.09
CA GLN A 68 -2.48 8.73 7.74
C GLN A 68 -1.69 7.63 7.02
N LYS A 69 -0.35 7.66 7.08
CA LYS A 69 0.48 6.59 6.50
C LYS A 69 0.17 5.23 7.11
N SER A 70 0.02 5.18 8.44
CA SER A 70 -0.34 3.96 9.16
C SER A 70 -1.72 3.46 8.76
N PHE A 71 -2.70 4.35 8.65
CA PHE A 71 -4.05 4.00 8.21
C PHE A 71 -4.07 3.40 6.79
N VAL A 72 -3.37 4.02 5.84
CA VAL A 72 -3.27 3.51 4.46
C VAL A 72 -2.61 2.13 4.43
N GLN A 73 -1.51 1.95 5.16
CA GLN A 73 -0.74 0.70 5.14
C GLN A 73 -1.48 -0.46 5.83
N TYR A 74 -2.14 -0.22 6.96
CA TYR A 74 -2.69 -1.29 7.81
C TYR A 74 -4.17 -1.58 7.59
N ILE A 75 -4.93 -0.64 7.02
CA ILE A 75 -6.36 -0.81 6.79
C ILE A 75 -6.63 -0.84 5.29
N PHE A 76 -6.22 0.20 4.57
CA PHE A 76 -6.60 0.36 3.17
C PHE A 76 -5.91 -0.66 2.25
N LEU A 77 -4.61 -0.86 2.43
CA LEU A 77 -3.80 -1.76 1.62
C LEU A 77 -4.24 -3.24 1.72
N PRO A 78 -4.39 -3.85 2.91
CA PRO A 78 -4.88 -5.23 3.01
C PRO A 78 -6.33 -5.35 2.55
N ALA A 79 -7.17 -4.32 2.77
CA ALA A 79 -8.54 -4.32 2.26
C ALA A 79 -8.59 -4.34 0.73
N ILE A 80 -7.74 -3.57 0.04
CA ILE A 80 -7.60 -3.64 -1.43
C ILE A 80 -7.22 -5.04 -1.86
N PHE A 81 -6.22 -5.66 -1.24
CA PHE A 81 -5.78 -7.00 -1.64
C PHE A 81 -6.82 -8.07 -1.36
N LEU A 82 -7.57 -7.99 -0.25
CA LEU A 82 -8.70 -8.88 0.02
C LEU A 82 -9.83 -8.68 -0.99
N PHE A 83 -10.12 -7.43 -1.37
CA PHE A 83 -11.10 -7.12 -2.41
C PHE A 83 -10.69 -7.71 -3.76
N VAL A 84 -9.42 -7.58 -4.13
CA VAL A 84 -8.84 -8.24 -5.31
C VAL A 84 -8.95 -9.75 -5.22
N ALA A 85 -8.63 -10.35 -4.06
CA ALA A 85 -8.71 -11.79 -3.88
C ALA A 85 -10.14 -12.30 -4.07
N LEU A 86 -11.14 -11.55 -3.58
CA LEU A 86 -12.54 -11.89 -3.73
C LEU A 86 -13.01 -11.74 -5.19
N LEU A 87 -12.72 -10.59 -5.83
CA LEU A 87 -13.11 -10.35 -7.22
C LEU A 87 -12.38 -11.26 -8.21
N GLY A 88 -11.08 -11.50 -8.01
CA GLY A 88 -10.26 -12.30 -8.93
C GLY A 88 -10.66 -13.78 -8.97
N GLY A 89 -11.28 -14.29 -7.89
CA GLY A 89 -11.83 -15.65 -7.83
C GLY A 89 -13.28 -15.78 -8.32
N LEU A 90 -13.99 -14.66 -8.45
CA LEU A 90 -15.39 -14.62 -8.84
C LEU A 90 -15.56 -14.78 -10.35
N ARG A 91 -16.49 -15.65 -10.75
CA ARG A 91 -16.95 -15.85 -12.12
C ARG A 91 -18.46 -15.77 -12.15
N VAL A 92 -19.01 -15.42 -13.29
CA VAL A 92 -20.45 -15.39 -13.54
C VAL A 92 -20.77 -16.43 -14.60
N ALA A 93 -21.60 -17.42 -14.25
CA ALA A 93 -22.03 -18.47 -15.18
C ALA A 93 -22.77 -17.85 -16.37
N ALA A 94 -22.46 -18.28 -17.59
CA ALA A 94 -23.05 -17.68 -18.79
C ALA A 94 -24.57 -17.96 -18.92
N GLU A 95 -25.03 -19.10 -18.41
CA GLU A 95 -26.41 -19.56 -18.61
C GLU A 95 -27.35 -19.09 -17.51
N THR A 96 -26.91 -19.18 -16.25
CA THR A 96 -27.74 -18.86 -15.08
C THR A 96 -27.45 -17.49 -14.46
N ASN A 97 -26.37 -16.82 -14.89
CA ASN A 97 -25.81 -15.64 -14.22
C ASN A 97 -25.47 -15.85 -12.73
N ASP A 98 -25.29 -17.09 -12.31
CA ASP A 98 -24.90 -17.40 -10.93
C ASP A 98 -23.45 -17.00 -10.67
N PHE A 99 -23.21 -16.54 -9.45
CA PHE A 99 -21.87 -16.28 -8.94
C PHE A 99 -21.17 -17.58 -8.57
N LEU A 100 -20.05 -17.85 -9.24
CA LEU A 100 -19.22 -19.03 -9.02
C LEU A 100 -17.84 -18.61 -8.51
N PHE A 101 -17.40 -19.23 -7.42
CA PHE A 101 -16.02 -19.10 -6.96
C PHE A 101 -15.19 -20.29 -7.47
N LEU A 102 -14.22 -20.01 -8.32
CA LEU A 102 -13.33 -21.05 -8.84
C LEU A 102 -12.12 -21.25 -7.93
N LYS A 103 -11.85 -22.51 -7.60
CA LYS A 103 -10.62 -22.89 -6.89
C LYS A 103 -9.39 -22.56 -7.76
N PRO A 104 -8.37 -21.88 -7.22
CA PRO A 104 -7.13 -21.65 -7.94
C PRO A 104 -6.40 -22.95 -8.25
N ALA A 105 -5.81 -23.05 -9.44
CA ALA A 105 -4.90 -24.15 -9.76
C ALA A 105 -3.62 -24.06 -8.90
N LEU A 106 -2.97 -25.20 -8.64
CA LEU A 106 -1.72 -25.27 -7.85
C LEU A 106 -0.64 -24.34 -8.43
N VAL A 107 -0.55 -24.26 -9.75
CA VAL A 107 0.40 -23.40 -10.46
C VAL A 107 0.22 -21.92 -10.10
N CYS A 108 -1.01 -21.45 -9.85
CA CYS A 108 -1.27 -20.07 -9.42
C CYS A 108 -0.66 -19.78 -8.03
N LEU A 109 -0.66 -20.76 -7.13
CA LEU A 109 -0.03 -20.64 -5.82
C LEU A 109 1.49 -20.57 -5.95
N ILE A 110 2.07 -21.38 -6.85
CA ILE A 110 3.50 -21.35 -7.15
C ILE A 110 3.89 -19.98 -7.72
N PHE A 111 3.16 -19.45 -8.69
CA PHE A 111 3.42 -18.13 -9.27
C PHE A 111 3.28 -17.00 -8.25
N ALA A 112 2.28 -17.07 -7.37
CA ALA A 112 2.13 -16.12 -6.28
C ALA A 112 3.30 -16.19 -5.29
N ALA A 113 3.77 -17.39 -4.94
CA ALA A 113 4.92 -17.58 -4.06
C ALA A 113 6.21 -17.00 -4.69
N VAL A 114 6.46 -17.30 -5.97
CA VAL A 114 7.59 -16.72 -6.72
C VAL A 114 7.47 -15.20 -6.79
N SER A 115 6.27 -14.67 -7.01
CA SER A 115 6.02 -13.21 -7.04
C SER A 115 6.32 -12.55 -5.70
N LEU A 116 5.96 -13.17 -4.57
CA LEU A 116 6.36 -12.67 -3.25
C LEU A 116 7.87 -12.60 -3.11
N VAL A 117 8.59 -13.67 -3.52
CA VAL A 117 10.06 -13.67 -3.51
C VAL A 117 10.61 -12.52 -4.36
N LEU A 118 10.04 -12.26 -5.54
CA LEU A 118 10.40 -11.12 -6.37
C LEU A 118 10.14 -9.78 -5.68
N PHE A 119 9.03 -9.63 -4.94
CA PHE A 119 8.73 -8.40 -4.21
C PHE A 119 9.75 -8.13 -3.10
N PHE A 120 10.24 -9.17 -2.41
CA PHE A 120 11.33 -9.02 -1.45
C PHE A 120 12.65 -8.69 -2.15
N ARG A 121 13.00 -9.43 -3.21
CA ARG A 121 14.26 -9.26 -3.94
C ARG A 121 14.36 -7.88 -4.61
N ALA A 122 13.28 -7.41 -5.22
CA ALA A 122 13.21 -6.08 -5.84
C ALA A 122 13.02 -4.95 -4.83
N ARG A 123 13.05 -5.26 -3.52
CA ARG A 123 12.88 -4.32 -2.40
C ARG A 123 11.57 -3.56 -2.45
N LEU A 124 10.54 -4.14 -3.06
CA LEU A 124 9.17 -3.64 -2.95
C LEU A 124 8.67 -3.83 -1.51
N ILE A 125 9.04 -4.95 -0.88
CA ILE A 125 8.78 -5.23 0.53
C ILE A 125 10.13 -5.49 1.21
N ASN A 126 10.45 -4.77 2.28
CA ASN A 126 11.68 -4.97 3.04
C ASN A 126 11.37 -5.68 4.36
N LEU A 127 11.85 -6.91 4.51
CA LEU A 127 11.66 -7.71 5.73
C LEU A 127 12.20 -6.99 6.98
N GLY A 128 13.38 -6.37 6.89
CA GLY A 128 14.00 -5.68 8.03
C GLY A 128 13.27 -4.40 8.46
N GLY A 129 12.49 -3.79 7.56
CA GLY A 129 11.65 -2.63 7.88
C GLY A 129 10.25 -2.99 8.37
N TRP A 130 9.72 -4.14 7.91
CA TRP A 130 8.36 -4.58 8.23
C TRP A 130 8.31 -5.46 9.49
N PHE A 131 9.32 -6.29 9.70
CA PHE A 131 9.42 -7.16 10.88
C PHE A 131 10.62 -6.74 11.68
N SER A 132 10.38 -6.29 12.91
CA SER A 132 11.43 -5.98 13.86
C SER A 132 11.06 -6.47 15.25
N GLU A 133 12.05 -6.83 16.05
CA GLU A 133 11.85 -7.15 17.46
C GLU A 133 11.48 -5.90 18.29
N ARG A 134 11.83 -4.72 17.76
CA ARG A 134 11.51 -3.42 18.37
C ARG A 134 10.07 -2.99 18.15
N SER A 135 9.36 -3.57 17.17
CA SER A 135 7.94 -3.26 16.92
C SER A 135 7.02 -4.09 17.79
N SER A 136 5.90 -3.47 18.20
CA SER A 136 4.83 -4.18 18.92
C SER A 136 4.40 -5.45 18.17
N PRO A 137 4.10 -6.56 18.88
CA PRO A 137 3.60 -7.79 18.27
C PRO A 137 2.40 -7.56 17.35
N LEU A 138 1.52 -6.62 17.70
CA LEU A 138 0.35 -6.25 16.89
C LEU A 138 0.73 -5.65 15.54
N LYS A 139 1.80 -4.84 15.49
CA LYS A 139 2.31 -4.25 14.24
C LYS A 139 2.91 -5.32 13.33
N ASN A 140 3.67 -6.26 13.91
CA ASN A 140 4.22 -7.38 13.17
C ASN A 140 3.10 -8.29 12.62
N ALA A 141 2.07 -8.56 13.42
CA ALA A 141 0.89 -9.30 12.98
C ALA A 141 0.15 -8.58 11.84
N ALA A 142 -0.04 -7.26 11.93
CA ALA A 142 -0.67 -6.47 10.88
C ALA A 142 0.14 -6.50 9.57
N ASN A 143 1.47 -6.35 9.65
CA ASN A 143 2.36 -6.50 8.49
C ASN A 143 2.25 -7.91 7.88
N GLY A 144 2.20 -8.95 8.72
CA GLY A 144 1.95 -10.33 8.29
C GLY A 144 0.61 -10.50 7.56
N ALA A 145 -0.45 -9.87 8.08
CA ALA A 145 -1.78 -9.88 7.45
C ALA A 145 -1.77 -9.21 6.07
N VAL A 146 -1.04 -8.11 5.89
CA VAL A 146 -0.85 -7.46 4.58
C VAL A 146 -0.14 -8.39 3.61
N MET A 147 0.93 -9.07 4.04
CA MET A 147 1.65 -10.02 3.18
C MET A 147 0.77 -11.22 2.79
N LEU A 148 -0.03 -11.71 3.73
CA LEU A 148 -0.98 -12.79 3.48
C LEU A 148 -2.09 -12.35 2.50
N ALA A 149 -2.64 -11.15 2.67
CA ALA A 149 -3.62 -10.59 1.73
C ALA A 149 -3.02 -10.42 0.33
N LEU A 150 -1.79 -9.90 0.23
CA LEU A 150 -1.07 -9.77 -1.03
C LEU A 150 -0.83 -11.14 -1.71
N PHE A 151 -0.49 -12.16 -0.93
CA PHE A 151 -0.35 -13.52 -1.45
C PHE A 151 -1.65 -14.01 -2.09
N PHE A 152 -2.77 -13.95 -1.36
CA PHE A 152 -4.07 -14.39 -1.87
C PHE A 152 -4.52 -13.56 -3.07
N ALA A 153 -4.30 -12.24 -3.06
CA ALA A 153 -4.56 -11.38 -4.20
C ALA A 153 -3.75 -11.83 -5.43
N SER A 154 -2.46 -12.12 -5.24
CA SER A 154 -1.58 -12.59 -6.33
C SER A 154 -2.06 -13.94 -6.89
N VAL A 155 -2.42 -14.89 -6.03
CA VAL A 155 -3.02 -16.18 -6.45
C VAL A 155 -4.23 -15.94 -7.33
N GLN A 156 -5.10 -15.02 -6.93
CA GLN A 156 -6.35 -14.75 -7.64
C GLN A 156 -6.16 -13.98 -8.93
N ILE A 157 -5.13 -13.12 -9.04
CA ILE A 157 -4.73 -12.51 -10.31
C ILE A 157 -4.24 -13.57 -11.29
N PHE A 158 -3.37 -14.49 -10.88
CA PHE A 158 -2.97 -15.58 -11.77
C PHE A 158 -4.15 -16.48 -12.16
N ASN A 159 -5.04 -16.79 -11.21
CA ASN A 159 -6.27 -17.55 -11.46
C ASN A 159 -7.23 -16.84 -12.42
N SER A 160 -7.28 -15.51 -12.38
CA SER A 160 -8.04 -14.66 -13.29
C SER A 160 -7.45 -14.67 -14.70
N LEU A 161 -6.14 -14.55 -14.81
CA LEU A 161 -5.47 -14.37 -16.10
C LEU A 161 -5.18 -15.69 -16.83
N LEU A 162 -5.02 -16.79 -16.11
CA LEU A 162 -4.85 -18.10 -16.72
C LEU A 162 -6.20 -18.64 -17.22
N PRO A 163 -6.25 -19.17 -18.44
CA PRO A 163 -7.38 -19.97 -18.90
C PRO A 163 -7.61 -21.17 -17.99
N GLU A 164 -8.84 -21.62 -17.84
CA GLU A 164 -9.20 -22.61 -16.81
C GLU A 164 -8.73 -24.03 -17.18
N ARG A 165 -8.58 -24.32 -18.48
CA ARG A 165 -8.17 -25.62 -19.02
C ARG A 165 -7.71 -25.49 -20.48
N GLY A 166 -7.29 -26.61 -21.06
CA GLY A 166 -6.87 -26.71 -22.46
C GLY A 166 -5.43 -26.26 -22.72
N LEU A 167 -5.05 -26.21 -24.00
CA LEU A 167 -3.72 -25.77 -24.42
C LEU A 167 -3.38 -24.32 -24.00
N PRO A 168 -4.33 -23.34 -24.05
CA PRO A 168 -4.04 -21.97 -23.63
C PRO A 168 -3.58 -21.84 -22.17
N PHE A 169 -4.08 -22.72 -21.27
CA PHE A 169 -3.63 -22.77 -19.88
C PHE A 169 -2.12 -23.04 -19.80
N TRP A 170 -1.66 -24.06 -20.52
CA TRP A 170 -0.24 -24.44 -20.53
C TRP A 170 0.63 -23.41 -21.22
N THR A 171 0.20 -22.86 -22.37
CA THR A 171 0.98 -21.86 -23.11
C THR A 171 1.15 -20.58 -22.29
N ILE A 172 0.06 -20.02 -21.76
CA ILE A 172 0.12 -18.78 -20.97
C ILE A 172 0.83 -19.06 -19.63
N GLY A 173 0.58 -20.22 -19.02
CA GLY A 173 1.30 -20.67 -17.81
C GLY A 173 2.81 -20.75 -18.03
N PHE A 174 3.26 -21.32 -19.14
CA PHE A 174 4.66 -21.35 -19.51
C PHE A 174 5.25 -19.95 -19.70
N CYS A 175 4.54 -19.05 -20.40
CA CYS A 175 4.97 -17.66 -20.56
C CYS A 175 5.11 -16.92 -19.22
N PHE A 176 4.17 -17.11 -18.29
CA PHE A 176 4.26 -16.58 -16.93
C PHE A 176 5.47 -17.16 -16.19
N PHE A 177 5.60 -18.49 -16.17
CA PHE A 177 6.71 -19.16 -15.51
C PHE A 177 8.05 -18.66 -16.04
N TRP A 178 8.23 -18.63 -17.36
CA TRP A 178 9.43 -18.15 -18.02
C TRP A 178 9.76 -16.70 -17.65
N THR A 179 8.75 -15.83 -17.64
CA THR A 179 8.95 -14.41 -17.30
C THR A 179 9.29 -14.22 -15.83
N LEU A 180 8.58 -14.90 -14.92
CA LEU A 180 8.87 -14.86 -13.49
C LEU A 180 10.25 -15.44 -13.17
N TRP A 181 10.64 -16.53 -13.85
CA TRP A 181 11.96 -17.14 -13.72
C TRP A 181 13.07 -16.18 -14.15
N ASN A 182 12.94 -15.53 -15.30
CA ASN A 182 13.90 -14.52 -15.75
C ASN A 182 13.97 -13.33 -14.80
N ASN A 183 12.82 -12.90 -14.28
CA ASN A 183 12.77 -11.82 -13.28
C ASN A 183 13.45 -12.23 -11.95
N LEU A 184 13.48 -13.52 -11.62
CA LEU A 184 14.07 -14.02 -10.40
C LEU A 184 15.59 -13.94 -10.42
N PHE A 185 16.22 -14.07 -11.58
CA PHE A 185 17.68 -14.06 -11.69
C PHE A 185 18.27 -12.73 -12.15
N GLY A 186 17.46 -11.81 -12.71
CA GLY A 186 17.94 -10.49 -13.09
C GLY A 186 18.04 -9.50 -11.93
N GLU A 187 18.66 -8.35 -12.22
CA GLU A 187 18.70 -7.18 -11.34
C GLU A 187 17.49 -6.29 -11.65
N PHE A 188 16.60 -6.12 -10.67
CA PHE A 188 15.37 -5.36 -10.86
C PHE A 188 15.08 -4.43 -9.69
N ASP A 189 14.77 -3.18 -10.04
CA ASP A 189 14.15 -2.23 -9.12
C ASP A 189 12.65 -2.50 -9.00
N ALA A 190 12.07 -2.18 -7.83
CA ALA A 190 10.63 -2.27 -7.57
C ALA A 190 9.76 -1.66 -8.69
N ARG A 191 10.13 -0.47 -9.20
CA ARG A 191 9.38 0.20 -10.28
C ARG A 191 9.44 -0.56 -11.59
N ARG A 192 10.58 -1.16 -11.90
CA ARG A 192 10.76 -1.97 -13.12
C ARG A 192 9.99 -3.28 -13.01
N LEU A 193 9.97 -3.89 -11.82
CA LEU A 193 9.17 -5.08 -11.54
C LEU A 193 7.67 -4.82 -11.72
N ILE A 194 7.11 -3.76 -11.12
CA ILE A 194 5.68 -3.41 -11.26
C ILE A 194 5.33 -3.15 -12.73
N LYS A 195 6.18 -2.42 -13.48
CA LYS A 195 5.96 -2.20 -14.92
C LYS A 195 5.98 -3.50 -15.73
N SER A 196 6.93 -4.39 -15.44
CA SER A 196 7.06 -5.70 -16.09
C SER A 196 5.84 -6.58 -15.81
N LEU A 197 5.44 -6.72 -14.53
CA LEU A 197 4.23 -7.45 -14.14
C LEU A 197 2.98 -6.84 -14.75
N GLY A 198 2.84 -5.51 -14.71
CA GLY A 198 1.70 -4.81 -15.29
C GLY A 198 1.56 -5.05 -16.79
N ALA A 199 2.66 -4.97 -17.55
CA ALA A 199 2.65 -5.26 -18.98
C ALA A 199 2.30 -6.74 -19.26
N MET A 200 2.90 -7.66 -18.50
CA MET A 200 2.63 -9.09 -18.63
C MET A 200 1.16 -9.43 -18.31
N PHE A 201 0.60 -8.88 -17.24
CA PHE A 201 -0.79 -9.11 -16.86
C PHE A 201 -1.78 -8.48 -17.82
N ALA A 202 -1.53 -7.26 -18.29
CA ALA A 202 -2.36 -6.61 -19.29
C ALA A 202 -2.38 -7.41 -20.61
N LEU A 203 -1.22 -7.93 -21.02
CA LEU A 203 -1.13 -8.79 -22.21
C LEU A 203 -1.90 -10.10 -22.01
N ALA A 204 -1.72 -10.78 -20.87
CA ALA A 204 -2.46 -12.00 -20.57
C ALA A 204 -3.98 -11.76 -20.52
N PHE A 205 -4.40 -10.64 -19.93
CA PHE A 205 -5.81 -10.24 -19.89
C PHE A 205 -6.37 -10.03 -21.31
N LEU A 206 -5.65 -9.28 -22.15
CA LEU A 206 -6.04 -9.04 -23.54
C LEU A 206 -6.14 -10.35 -24.32
N VAL A 207 -5.16 -11.23 -24.18
CA VAL A 207 -5.16 -12.53 -24.85
C VAL A 207 -6.37 -13.36 -24.40
N LYS A 208 -6.65 -13.47 -23.09
CA LYS A 208 -7.77 -14.24 -22.56
C LYS A 208 -9.14 -13.65 -22.92
N TYR A 209 -9.35 -12.36 -22.69
CA TYR A 209 -10.66 -11.74 -22.77
C TYR A 209 -10.99 -11.11 -24.12
N LEU A 210 -9.99 -10.76 -24.92
CA LEU A 210 -10.20 -10.20 -26.25
C LEU A 210 -9.90 -11.22 -27.34
N ILE A 211 -8.82 -12.00 -27.26
CA ILE A 211 -8.48 -12.93 -28.35
C ILE A 211 -9.24 -14.25 -28.18
N LEU A 212 -9.08 -14.93 -27.05
CA LEU A 212 -9.70 -16.24 -26.78
C LEU A 212 -11.23 -16.18 -26.71
N ALA A 213 -11.79 -15.14 -26.08
CA ALA A 213 -13.24 -14.97 -26.00
C ALA A 213 -13.90 -14.79 -27.38
N ASN A 214 -13.25 -14.05 -28.29
CA ASN A 214 -13.73 -13.88 -29.67
C ASN A 214 -13.59 -15.17 -30.48
N LEU A 215 -12.54 -15.97 -30.24
CA LEU A 215 -12.36 -17.28 -30.88
C LEU A 215 -13.41 -18.32 -30.43
N ALA A 216 -13.94 -18.20 -29.21
CA ALA A 216 -14.88 -19.15 -28.61
C ALA A 216 -16.38 -18.81 -28.81
N ALA A 217 -16.73 -17.69 -29.47
CA ALA A 217 -18.13 -17.24 -29.63
C ALA A 217 -18.94 -18.07 -30.67
N PRO A 218 -20.28 -18.30 -30.50
CA PRO A 218 -21.16 -19.07 -31.42
C PRO A 218 -21.42 -18.42 -32.80
N PRO A 219 -22.03 -19.15 -33.78
CA PRO A 219 -22.27 -18.68 -35.15
C PRO A 219 -23.46 -17.71 -35.20
N SER A 220 -23.17 -16.42 -35.15
CA SER A 220 -24.08 -15.39 -35.64
C SER A 220 -23.21 -14.27 -36.20
N GLU A 221 -22.64 -14.56 -37.37
CA GLU A 221 -21.97 -13.72 -38.39
C GLU A 221 -21.70 -12.26 -37.94
N SER A 222 -20.47 -11.77 -37.71
CA SER A 222 -19.26 -11.83 -38.51
C SER A 222 -17.92 -11.62 -37.77
N LEU A 223 -16.97 -12.55 -37.80
CA LEU A 223 -17.11 -13.94 -38.24
C LEU A 223 -17.28 -14.19 -39.76
N TRP A 224 -17.26 -13.19 -40.67
CA TRP A 224 -18.24 -13.10 -41.80
C TRP A 224 -18.38 -14.29 -42.73
N GLN A 225 -17.34 -15.06 -42.95
CA GLN A 225 -17.52 -16.47 -43.19
C GLN A 225 -16.46 -17.05 -42.31
N ARG A 226 -16.80 -17.81 -41.25
CA ARG A 226 -15.97 -18.19 -40.08
C ARG A 226 -14.67 -18.93 -40.47
N VAL A 227 -13.83 -18.21 -41.20
CA VAL A 227 -12.77 -18.60 -42.15
C VAL A 227 -13.24 -19.31 -43.45
N THR A 228 -14.51 -19.17 -43.90
CA THR A 228 -15.08 -19.92 -45.07
C THR A 228 -14.95 -21.44 -44.97
N GLU A 229 -15.57 -22.03 -43.95
CA GLU A 229 -15.99 -23.44 -44.03
C GLU A 229 -14.87 -24.50 -43.80
N ASN A 230 -14.22 -24.40 -42.63
CA ASN A 230 -13.85 -25.54 -41.76
C ASN A 230 -12.96 -26.69 -42.33
N PRO A 231 -11.67 -26.75 -41.92
CA PRO A 231 -11.02 -28.06 -41.77
C PRO A 231 -10.45 -28.36 -40.37
N THR A 232 -10.24 -27.37 -39.50
CA THR A 232 -9.55 -27.56 -38.20
C THR A 232 -10.42 -27.36 -36.96
N ARG A 233 -11.73 -27.11 -37.15
CA ARG A 233 -12.59 -26.62 -36.08
C ARG A 233 -12.85 -27.64 -34.97
N GLU A 234 -13.04 -28.91 -35.32
CA GLU A 234 -13.28 -29.98 -34.33
C GLU A 234 -12.04 -30.21 -33.45
N ALA A 235 -10.85 -30.15 -34.04
CA ALA A 235 -9.58 -30.24 -33.32
C ALA A 235 -9.39 -29.05 -32.35
N PHE A 236 -9.72 -27.82 -32.77
CA PHE A 236 -9.60 -26.65 -31.90
C PHE A 236 -10.67 -26.57 -30.81
N THR A 237 -11.92 -26.99 -31.05
CA THR A 237 -12.91 -27.07 -29.95
C THR A 237 -12.50 -28.05 -28.87
N TRP A 238 -11.88 -29.18 -29.25
CA TRP A 238 -11.35 -30.15 -28.29
C TRP A 238 -10.06 -29.66 -27.61
N LEU A 239 -9.19 -28.98 -28.34
CA LEU A 239 -7.91 -28.45 -27.84
C LEU A 239 -8.08 -27.24 -26.90
N LEU A 240 -9.13 -26.45 -27.13
CA LEU A 240 -9.40 -25.21 -26.40
C LEU A 240 -10.30 -25.45 -25.18
N ASP A 241 -11.34 -26.29 -25.26
CA ASP A 241 -12.30 -26.65 -24.20
C ASP A 241 -12.51 -25.54 -23.15
N LEU A 242 -12.68 -24.27 -23.54
CA LEU A 242 -12.79 -23.20 -22.53
C LEU A 242 -14.21 -23.18 -21.95
N PRO A 243 -14.35 -23.15 -20.62
CA PRO A 243 -15.65 -22.91 -20.01
C PRO A 243 -16.14 -21.51 -20.39
N ARG A 244 -17.43 -21.39 -20.70
CA ARG A 244 -18.03 -20.12 -21.11
C ARG A 244 -18.54 -19.37 -19.88
N PHE A 245 -18.03 -18.17 -19.68
CA PHE A 245 -18.51 -17.26 -18.63
C PHE A 245 -19.26 -16.08 -19.24
N ALA A 246 -20.14 -15.46 -18.45
CA ALA A 246 -20.80 -14.23 -18.84
C ALA A 246 -19.78 -13.09 -18.99
N PRO A 247 -20.03 -12.08 -19.86
CA PRO A 247 -19.16 -10.91 -20.02
C PRO A 247 -18.87 -10.17 -18.70
N ALA A 248 -19.80 -10.23 -17.74
CA ALA A 248 -19.63 -9.73 -16.37
C ALA A 248 -18.31 -10.18 -15.73
N THR A 249 -17.89 -11.41 -15.99
CA THR A 249 -16.63 -11.97 -15.49
C THR A 249 -15.42 -11.17 -15.97
N GLY A 250 -15.40 -10.74 -17.23
CA GLY A 250 -14.30 -9.93 -17.77
C GLY A 250 -14.18 -8.58 -17.07
N TYR A 251 -15.31 -7.92 -16.79
CA TYR A 251 -15.32 -6.64 -16.07
C TYR A 251 -14.83 -6.79 -14.63
N LEU A 252 -15.32 -7.79 -13.89
CA LEU A 252 -14.89 -8.04 -12.52
C LEU A 252 -13.37 -8.28 -12.44
N GLN A 253 -12.84 -9.03 -13.39
CA GLN A 253 -11.40 -9.33 -13.46
C GLN A 253 -10.55 -8.16 -13.91
N PHE A 254 -11.06 -7.31 -14.82
CA PHE A 254 -10.41 -6.07 -15.17
C PHE A 254 -10.23 -5.18 -13.94
N PHE A 255 -11.29 -4.99 -13.15
CA PHE A 255 -11.19 -4.23 -11.90
C PHE A 255 -10.26 -4.89 -10.89
N ALA A 256 -10.31 -6.21 -10.73
CA ALA A 256 -9.38 -6.93 -9.86
C ALA A 256 -7.92 -6.66 -10.26
N LEU A 257 -7.60 -6.70 -11.55
CA LEU A 257 -6.27 -6.41 -12.05
C LEU A 257 -5.85 -4.95 -11.79
N VAL A 258 -6.73 -3.99 -12.06
CA VAL A 258 -6.46 -2.57 -11.82
C VAL A 258 -6.21 -2.30 -10.34
N PHE A 259 -7.07 -2.83 -9.45
CA PHE A 259 -6.91 -2.68 -8.00
C PHE A 259 -5.66 -3.39 -7.49
N TYR A 260 -5.28 -4.53 -8.06
CA TYR A 260 -4.03 -5.20 -7.71
C TYR A 260 -2.80 -4.35 -8.03
N LEU A 261 -2.73 -3.82 -9.26
CA LEU A 261 -1.63 -2.96 -9.68
C LEU A 261 -1.60 -1.66 -8.88
N LEU A 262 -2.76 -1.10 -8.56
CA LEU A 262 -2.88 0.05 -7.68
C LEU A 262 -2.36 -0.29 -6.28
N GLY A 263 -2.77 -1.42 -5.70
CA GLY A 263 -2.29 -1.90 -4.40
C GLY A 263 -0.77 -2.07 -4.38
N LEU A 264 -0.18 -2.69 -5.41
CA LEU A 264 1.28 -2.79 -5.55
C LEU A 264 1.96 -1.43 -5.66
N PHE A 265 1.35 -0.49 -6.39
CA PHE A 265 1.87 0.88 -6.52
C PHE A 265 1.81 1.66 -5.20
N LEU A 266 0.82 1.40 -4.35
CA LEU A 266 0.68 2.01 -3.03
C LEU A 266 1.71 1.49 -2.02
N ILE A 267 2.34 0.33 -2.27
CA ILE A 267 3.46 -0.14 -1.47
C ILE A 267 4.65 0.79 -1.73
N GLU A 268 4.95 1.69 -0.79
CA GLU A 268 6.07 2.64 -0.90
C GLU A 268 7.40 1.85 -1.00
N PRO A 269 8.13 1.94 -2.14
CA PRO A 269 9.46 1.35 -2.24
C PRO A 269 10.41 2.09 -1.29
N GLN A 270 11.07 1.37 -0.39
CA GLN A 270 12.07 1.95 0.49
C GLN A 270 13.29 2.34 -0.34
N ARG A 271 13.51 3.64 -0.56
CA ARG A 271 14.75 4.15 -1.17
C ARG A 271 15.83 4.13 -0.10
N GLU A 272 16.97 3.51 -0.38
CA GLU A 272 18.16 3.74 0.42
C GLU A 272 18.53 5.22 0.30
N THR A 273 18.51 5.94 1.42
CA THR A 273 19.26 7.19 1.53
C THR A 273 20.73 6.81 1.40
N LYS A 274 21.30 7.03 0.22
CA LYS A 274 22.74 7.05 0.03
C LYS A 274 23.30 8.09 0.99
N ASN A 275 23.82 7.63 2.11
CA ASN A 275 24.74 8.42 2.91
C ASN A 275 26.11 8.17 2.27
N GLU A 276 26.44 9.01 1.28
CA GLU A 276 27.82 9.23 0.83
C GLU A 276 28.51 10.21 1.78
#